data_AF-A0A6I9ME10-F1
#
_entry.id   AF-A0A6I9ME10-F1
#
_cell.length_a   1.000
_cell.length_b   1.000
_cell.length_c   1.000
_cell.angle_alpha   90.00
_cell.angle_beta   90.00
_cell.angle_gamma   90.00
#
_symmetry.space_group_name_H-M   'P 1'
#
loop_
_entity.id
_entity.type
_entity.pdbx_description
1 polymer ?
#
loop_
_entity_poly.entity_id
_entity_poly.type
_entity_poly.pdbx_seq_one_letter_code
_entity_poly.pdbx_strand_id
1 'polypeptide(L)'
;MLLVASKVLSKDKPVVGVNTDPERSEGHLCLPVRYTHAFPEALKKLCCGEFRWLWRQRIRLHLEGTGINPTPVDLHEQQMSLEQHSQAHRITTMLRKGNPYESFSKPNLLPIRSLNEIFIGESLSSRASYYEISVDDGPWEKQKSSGLSICTGTGSKAWSYNINKLAEQAVEEVLNIGKSQTGLDIPLNRDFIEKVTDLYNESLVFSPDDRRMFFSIREPIVNRVFSSSRQRGFASKSVNLLRL
;
A
#
# COMPACT_ATOMS: atom_id res chain seq x y z
N MET A 1 -4.52 5.41 14.49
CA MET A 1 -3.18 4.77 14.45
C MET A 1 -2.27 5.29 13.33
N LEU A 2 -2.70 5.32 12.07
CA LEU A 2 -1.84 5.75 10.94
C LEU A 2 -1.33 7.20 11.10
N LEU A 3 -2.19 8.12 11.53
CA LEU A 3 -1.81 9.51 11.82
C LEU A 3 -0.78 9.63 12.95
N VAL A 4 -0.85 8.76 13.96
CA VAL A 4 0.16 8.74 15.02
C VAL A 4 1.48 8.21 14.46
N ALA A 5 1.43 7.16 13.63
CA ALA A 5 2.62 6.62 12.99
C ALA A 5 3.32 7.66 12.10
N SER A 6 2.60 8.50 11.34
CA SER A 6 3.23 9.55 10.52
C SER A 6 4.02 10.57 11.36
N LYS A 7 3.61 10.80 12.62
CA LYS A 7 4.25 11.74 13.56
C LYS A 7 5.37 11.12 14.41
N VAL A 8 5.53 9.80 14.41
CA VAL A 8 6.57 9.10 15.17
C VAL A 8 7.73 8.73 14.25
N LEU A 9 8.85 9.46 14.35
CA LEU A 9 10.01 9.29 13.45
C LEU A 9 11.18 8.52 14.10
N SER A 10 11.24 8.49 15.43
CA SER A 10 12.22 7.71 16.19
C SER A 10 11.68 6.33 16.56
N LYS A 11 12.57 5.34 16.59
CA LYS A 11 12.28 3.98 17.06
C LYS A 11 12.11 3.91 18.59
N ASP A 12 12.57 4.93 19.32
CA ASP A 12 12.57 4.95 20.79
C ASP A 12 11.24 5.47 21.37
N LYS A 13 10.31 5.92 20.51
CA LYS A 13 8.98 6.37 20.92
C LYS A 13 7.96 5.27 20.62
N PRO A 14 7.51 4.50 21.62
CA PRO A 14 6.52 3.45 21.42
C PRO A 14 5.15 4.04 21.06
N VAL A 15 4.35 3.26 20.33
CA VAL A 15 2.97 3.60 20.01
C VAL A 15 2.06 2.47 20.48
N VAL A 16 1.07 2.81 21.29
CA VAL A 16 0.01 1.90 21.73
C VAL A 16 -1.31 2.40 21.15
N GLY A 17 -2.05 1.50 20.50
CA GLY A 17 -3.38 1.78 19.98
C GLY A 17 -4.44 1.08 20.81
N VAL A 18 -5.48 1.80 21.20
CA VAL A 18 -6.70 1.22 21.79
C VAL A 18 -7.81 1.41 20.77
N ASN A 19 -8.54 0.34 20.46
CA ASN A 19 -9.70 0.45 19.59
C ASN A 19 -10.88 0.99 20.41
N THR A 20 -11.37 2.18 20.08
CA THR A 20 -12.48 2.82 20.79
C THR A 20 -13.86 2.37 20.29
N ASP A 21 -13.93 1.69 19.15
CA ASP A 21 -15.18 1.23 18.54
C ASP A 21 -15.01 -0.20 17.98
N PRO A 22 -14.97 -1.20 18.88
CA PRO A 22 -14.73 -2.59 18.51
C PRO A 22 -15.91 -3.24 17.78
N GLU A 23 -17.12 -2.70 17.95
CA GLU A 23 -18.33 -3.19 17.30
C GLU A 23 -18.38 -2.83 15.81
N ARG A 24 -17.73 -1.72 15.43
CA ARG A 24 -17.72 -1.25 14.03
C ARG A 24 -16.37 -1.41 13.35
N SER A 25 -15.32 -1.81 14.07
CA SER A 25 -13.99 -1.94 13.50
C SER A 25 -13.15 -3.00 14.18
N GLU A 26 -12.44 -3.79 13.37
CA GLU A 26 -11.49 -4.82 13.83
C GLU A 26 -10.30 -4.23 14.60
N GLY A 27 -9.79 -3.07 14.16
CA GLY A 27 -8.66 -2.40 14.80
C GLY A 27 -7.35 -3.20 14.74
N HIS A 28 -6.95 -3.73 13.58
CA HIS A 28 -5.73 -4.55 13.39
C HIS A 28 -4.39 -3.97 13.92
N LEU A 29 -4.34 -2.66 14.20
CA LEU A 29 -3.16 -1.97 14.75
C LEU A 29 -3.28 -1.69 16.26
N CYS A 30 -4.40 -2.04 16.88
CA CYS A 30 -4.68 -1.80 18.28
C CYS A 30 -4.39 -3.03 19.13
N LEU A 31 -4.43 -2.85 20.44
CA LEU A 31 -4.42 -3.93 21.42
C LEU A 31 -5.58 -4.92 21.14
N PRO A 32 -5.45 -6.19 21.56
CA PRO A 32 -6.53 -7.17 21.50
C PRO A 32 -7.85 -6.59 22.01
N VAL A 33 -8.95 -6.87 21.28
CA VAL A 33 -10.28 -6.27 21.51
C VAL A 33 -10.75 -6.34 22.97
N ARG A 34 -10.42 -7.42 23.69
CA ARG A 34 -10.72 -7.56 25.12
C ARG A 34 -10.24 -6.37 25.98
N TYR A 35 -9.13 -5.75 25.60
CA TYR A 35 -8.54 -4.62 26.32
C TYR A 35 -9.22 -3.28 26.03
N THR A 36 -10.12 -3.22 25.04
CA THR A 36 -11.03 -2.07 24.90
C THR A 36 -11.97 -1.99 26.10
N HIS A 37 -12.53 -3.12 26.53
CA HIS A 37 -13.46 -3.19 27.67
C HIS A 37 -12.73 -3.33 29.02
N ALA A 38 -11.51 -3.89 29.01
CA ALA A 38 -10.68 -4.10 30.19
C ALA A 38 -9.39 -3.25 30.16
N PHE A 39 -9.49 -1.96 29.79
CA PHE A 39 -8.32 -1.10 29.68
C PHE A 39 -7.47 -0.98 30.98
N PRO A 40 -8.06 -0.95 32.20
CA PRO A 40 -7.26 -0.96 33.42
C PRO A 40 -6.33 -2.18 33.54
N GLU A 41 -6.76 -3.35 33.06
CA GLU A 41 -5.93 -4.55 33.01
C GLU A 41 -4.77 -4.36 32.04
N ALA A 42 -5.04 -3.82 30.84
CA ALA A 42 -4.02 -3.51 29.86
C ALA A 42 -2.98 -2.52 30.41
N LEU A 43 -3.43 -1.48 31.10
CA LEU A 43 -2.56 -0.49 31.72
C LEU A 43 -1.67 -1.12 32.81
N LYS A 44 -2.25 -1.97 33.68
CA LYS A 44 -1.47 -2.71 34.69
C LYS A 44 -0.38 -3.56 34.03
N LYS A 45 -0.73 -4.29 32.98
CA LYS A 45 0.24 -5.11 32.22
C LYS A 45 1.35 -4.26 31.60
N LEU A 46 1.01 -3.12 30.99
CA LEU A 46 1.98 -2.19 30.43
C LEU A 46 2.92 -1.65 31.52
N CYS A 47 2.40 -1.24 32.67
CA CYS A 47 3.18 -0.75 33.81
C CYS A 47 4.10 -1.83 34.41
N CYS A 48 3.67 -3.09 34.42
CA CYS A 48 4.46 -4.22 34.94
C CYS A 48 5.45 -4.78 33.91
N GLY A 49 5.49 -4.25 32.68
CA GLY A 49 6.34 -4.79 31.61
C GLY A 49 5.82 -6.09 30.99
N GLU A 50 4.56 -6.47 31.24
CA GLU A 50 3.93 -7.69 30.72
C GLU A 50 3.42 -7.50 29.28
N PHE A 51 4.34 -7.23 28.36
CA PHE A 51 4.02 -7.08 26.95
C PHE A 51 5.17 -7.56 26.07
N ARG A 52 4.89 -7.73 24.77
CA ARG A 52 5.91 -8.00 23.76
C ARG A 52 6.04 -6.82 22.81
N TRP A 53 7.26 -6.55 22.40
CA TRP A 53 7.53 -5.58 21.34
C TRP A 53 7.10 -6.13 19.98
N LEU A 54 6.44 -5.30 19.18
CA LEU A 54 6.14 -5.60 17.79
C LEU A 54 6.78 -4.52 16.91
N TRP A 55 7.88 -4.88 16.28
CA TRP A 55 8.59 -4.00 15.36
C TRP A 55 7.91 -4.03 13.99
N ARG A 56 7.53 -2.86 13.48
CA ARG A 56 6.86 -2.74 12.17
C ARG A 56 7.78 -2.03 11.19
N GLN A 57 8.00 -2.63 10.03
CA GLN A 57 8.72 -1.97 8.95
C GLN A 57 7.94 -0.78 8.42
N ARG A 58 8.67 0.20 7.87
CA ARG A 58 8.10 1.40 7.25
C ARG A 58 8.85 1.73 5.98
N ILE A 59 8.11 2.15 4.96
CA ILE A 59 8.68 2.50 3.66
C ILE A 59 9.21 3.93 3.70
N ARG A 60 10.42 4.13 3.20
CA ARG A 60 11.03 5.46 2.96
C ARG A 60 10.98 5.75 1.47
N LEU A 61 10.67 6.99 1.12
CA LEU A 61 10.58 7.44 -0.27
C LEU A 61 11.65 8.50 -0.54
N HIS A 62 12.39 8.32 -1.64
CA HIS A 62 13.23 9.35 -2.22
C HIS A 62 12.54 9.88 -3.47
N LEU A 63 12.59 11.20 -3.67
CA LEU A 63 11.97 11.87 -4.81
C LEU A 63 12.99 12.77 -5.50
N GLU A 64 13.07 12.68 -6.82
CA GLU A 64 14.01 13.43 -7.66
C GLU A 64 13.30 13.93 -8.91
N GLY A 65 13.69 15.12 -9.39
CA GLY A 65 13.12 15.72 -10.60
C GLY A 65 12.75 17.20 -10.46
N THR A 66 11.96 17.68 -11.42
CA THR A 66 11.50 19.08 -11.49
C THR A 66 10.03 19.20 -11.10
N GLY A 67 9.63 20.38 -10.61
CA GLY A 67 8.23 20.66 -10.23
C GLY A 67 7.72 19.95 -8.97
N ILE A 68 8.62 19.31 -8.23
CA ILE A 68 8.32 18.57 -7.00
C ILE A 68 7.89 19.53 -5.89
N ASN A 69 6.81 19.19 -5.18
CA ASN A 69 6.52 19.76 -3.87
C ASN A 69 6.97 18.77 -2.79
N PRO A 70 8.06 19.02 -2.06
CA PRO A 70 8.49 18.11 -1.00
C PRO A 70 7.62 18.23 0.26
N THR A 71 6.85 19.32 0.40
CA THR A 71 6.00 19.56 1.56
C THR A 71 4.84 18.59 1.56
N PRO A 72 4.77 17.66 2.54
CA PRO A 72 3.66 16.72 2.65
C PRO A 72 2.36 17.47 2.93
N VAL A 73 1.28 16.91 2.41
CA VAL A 73 -0.07 17.44 2.56
C VAL A 73 -0.97 16.34 3.09
N ASP A 74 -1.67 16.63 4.18
CA ASP A 74 -2.63 15.71 4.78
C ASP A 74 -3.96 15.76 4.03
N LEU A 75 -4.18 14.81 3.12
CA LEU A 75 -5.37 14.78 2.26
C LEU A 75 -6.70 14.75 3.04
N HIS A 76 -6.70 14.21 4.26
CA HIS A 76 -7.89 14.17 5.12
C HIS A 76 -8.30 15.55 5.63
N GLU A 77 -7.34 16.45 5.87
CA GLU A 77 -7.60 17.86 6.23
C GLU A 77 -8.05 18.66 5.01
N GLN A 78 -7.72 18.17 3.82
CA GLN A 78 -7.99 18.88 2.60
C GLN A 78 -9.40 18.72 2.06
N GLN A 79 -10.19 17.70 2.46
CA GLN A 79 -11.57 17.39 1.99
C GLN A 79 -12.03 18.28 0.81
N MET A 80 -11.34 18.13 -0.33
CA MET A 80 -11.48 19.13 -1.39
C MET A 80 -12.73 18.79 -2.17
N SER A 81 -13.62 19.76 -2.33
CA SER A 81 -14.56 19.71 -3.44
C SER A 81 -13.77 19.55 -4.75
N LEU A 82 -14.36 18.90 -5.75
CA LEU A 82 -13.72 18.67 -7.05
C LEU A 82 -13.16 19.98 -7.67
N GLU A 83 -13.84 21.09 -7.38
CA GLU A 83 -13.43 22.46 -7.74
C GLU A 83 -12.15 22.88 -7.02
N GLN A 84 -12.02 22.64 -5.72
CA GLN A 84 -10.81 22.94 -4.95
C GLN A 84 -9.62 22.09 -5.41
N HIS A 85 -9.82 20.84 -5.85
CA HIS A 85 -8.75 20.04 -6.43
C HIS A 85 -8.26 20.61 -7.78
N SER A 86 -9.20 21.04 -8.63
CA SER A 86 -8.89 21.69 -9.91
C SER A 86 -8.26 23.08 -9.74
N GLN A 87 -8.70 23.85 -8.75
CA GLN A 87 -8.14 25.14 -8.37
C GLN A 87 -6.79 24.97 -7.68
N ALA A 88 -6.58 24.00 -6.80
CA ALA A 88 -5.26 23.76 -6.20
C ALA A 88 -4.23 23.38 -7.27
N HIS A 89 -4.59 22.53 -8.24
CA HIS A 89 -3.72 22.25 -9.38
C HIS A 89 -3.48 23.51 -10.25
N ARG A 90 -4.49 24.34 -10.53
CA ARG A 90 -4.34 25.56 -11.36
C ARG A 90 -3.63 26.71 -10.64
N ILE A 91 -3.99 26.99 -9.39
CA ILE A 91 -3.45 28.04 -8.52
C ILE A 91 -2.02 27.68 -8.10
N THR A 92 -1.70 26.42 -7.79
CA THR A 92 -0.30 26.01 -7.58
C THR A 92 0.53 26.19 -8.85
N THR A 93 -0.04 25.96 -10.03
CA THR A 93 0.66 26.23 -11.30
C THR A 93 0.82 27.73 -11.58
N MET A 94 -0.12 28.59 -11.14
CA MET A 94 -0.07 30.05 -11.38
C MET A 94 0.69 30.86 -10.31
N LEU A 95 0.65 30.48 -9.03
CA LEU A 95 1.39 31.12 -7.93
C LEU A 95 2.88 30.71 -7.91
N ARG A 96 3.26 29.65 -8.62
CA ARG A 96 4.65 29.22 -8.84
C ARG A 96 5.36 29.99 -9.97
N LYS A 97 5.06 31.29 -10.13
CA LYS A 97 6.01 32.25 -10.70
C LYS A 97 7.11 32.66 -9.69
N GLY A 98 7.37 31.81 -8.68
CA GLY A 98 8.62 31.74 -7.94
C GLY A 98 9.56 30.76 -8.64
N ASN A 99 10.84 31.15 -8.75
CA ASN A 99 11.91 30.59 -9.57
C ASN A 99 11.68 29.17 -10.17
N PRO A 100 11.55 29.01 -11.50
CA PRO A 100 11.35 27.71 -12.17
C PRO A 100 12.57 26.76 -12.14
N TYR A 101 13.52 27.00 -11.22
CA TYR A 101 14.85 26.41 -11.20
C TYR A 101 15.18 25.58 -9.96
N GLU A 102 14.24 25.32 -9.04
CA GLU A 102 14.47 24.29 -8.02
C GLU A 102 14.33 22.89 -8.65
N SER A 103 15.37 22.53 -9.42
CA SER A 103 15.68 21.16 -9.76
C SER A 103 16.24 20.49 -8.51
N PHE A 104 15.52 19.48 -8.01
CA PHE A 104 16.14 18.55 -7.06
C PHE A 104 17.07 17.66 -7.87
N SER A 105 18.31 18.14 -8.07
CA SER A 105 19.37 17.42 -8.80
C SER A 105 19.90 16.19 -8.07
N LYS A 106 19.38 15.92 -6.86
CA LYS A 106 19.67 14.73 -6.06
C LYS A 106 18.38 14.19 -5.46
N PRO A 107 18.29 12.86 -5.26
CA PRO A 107 17.16 12.25 -4.55
C PRO A 107 16.96 12.88 -3.17
N ASN A 108 15.80 13.49 -2.96
CA ASN A 108 15.39 14.07 -1.68
C ASN A 108 14.61 13.04 -0.87
N LEU A 109 15.08 12.70 0.32
CA LEU A 109 14.39 11.81 1.24
C LEU A 109 13.19 12.53 1.86
N LEU A 110 11.98 12.02 1.60
CA LEU A 110 10.78 12.60 2.20
C LEU A 110 10.74 12.38 3.72
N PRO A 111 10.24 13.36 4.50
CA PRO A 111 10.28 13.30 5.96
C PRO A 111 9.33 12.25 6.56
N ILE A 112 8.25 11.92 5.84
CA ILE A 112 7.24 10.96 6.29
C ILE A 112 7.54 9.57 5.76
N ARG A 113 7.37 8.57 6.63
CA ARG A 113 7.52 7.14 6.28
C ARG A 113 6.15 6.48 6.24
N SER A 114 5.87 5.64 5.25
CA SER A 114 4.59 4.93 5.23
C SER A 114 4.62 3.72 6.16
N LEU A 115 3.61 3.54 7.00
CA LEU A 115 3.44 2.33 7.81
C LEU A 115 2.76 1.22 7.03
N ASN A 116 1.71 1.53 6.27
CA ASN A 116 0.94 0.53 5.53
C ASN A 116 1.43 0.44 4.09
N GLU A 117 1.04 1.40 3.26
CA GLU A 117 1.37 1.42 1.85
C GLU A 117 1.68 2.81 1.30
N ILE A 118 2.38 2.84 0.17
CA ILE A 118 2.52 3.99 -0.71
C ILE A 118 1.68 3.69 -1.95
N PHE A 119 0.92 4.69 -2.40
CA PHE A 119 0.27 4.66 -3.69
C PHE A 119 0.86 5.75 -4.58
N ILE A 120 1.16 5.39 -5.84
CA ILE A 120 1.67 6.30 -6.86
C ILE A 120 0.76 6.18 -8.08
N GLY A 121 0.17 7.29 -8.48
CA GLY A 121 -0.71 7.35 -9.65
C GLY A 121 -1.04 8.78 -10.05
N GLU A 122 -1.72 8.94 -11.18
CA GLU A 122 -2.30 10.20 -11.60
C GLU A 122 -3.40 10.66 -10.61
N SER A 123 -3.56 11.99 -10.46
CA SER A 123 -4.56 12.56 -9.56
C SER A 123 -5.99 12.51 -10.11
N LEU A 124 -6.14 12.39 -11.44
CA LEU A 124 -7.43 12.28 -12.12
C LEU A 124 -7.69 10.83 -12.51
N SER A 125 -8.82 10.28 -12.06
CA SER A 125 -9.22 8.89 -12.32
C SER A 125 -9.43 8.55 -13.79
N SER A 126 -9.70 9.55 -14.65
CA SER A 126 -9.83 9.37 -16.10
C SER A 126 -8.49 9.22 -16.83
N ARG A 127 -7.36 9.39 -16.13
CA ARG A 127 -6.02 9.33 -16.71
C ARG A 127 -5.27 8.10 -16.21
N ALA A 128 -4.77 7.31 -17.16
CA ALA A 128 -3.79 6.29 -16.86
C ALA A 128 -2.45 6.93 -16.47
N SER A 129 -1.75 6.28 -15.56
CA SER A 129 -0.37 6.61 -15.16
C SER A 129 0.60 5.99 -16.15
N TYR A 130 1.59 6.77 -16.59
CA TYR A 130 2.65 6.36 -17.50
C TYR A 130 3.99 6.46 -16.79
N TYR A 131 4.69 5.34 -16.65
CA TYR A 131 5.95 5.27 -15.94
C TYR A 131 6.78 4.07 -16.40
N GLU A 132 8.07 4.10 -16.08
CA GLU A 132 8.92 2.92 -16.08
C GLU A 132 9.13 2.46 -14.64
N ILE A 133 9.16 1.15 -14.42
CA ILE A 133 9.41 0.54 -13.10
C ILE A 133 10.59 -0.40 -13.18
N SER A 134 11.44 -0.38 -12.15
CA SER A 134 12.49 -1.37 -11.91
C SER A 134 12.38 -1.85 -10.46
N VAL A 135 12.43 -3.17 -10.27
CA VAL A 135 12.35 -3.82 -8.95
C VAL A 135 13.67 -4.49 -8.65
N ASP A 136 14.24 -4.22 -7.47
CA ASP A 136 15.51 -4.78 -6.99
C ASP A 136 16.66 -4.64 -8.01
N ASP A 137 16.76 -3.46 -8.64
CA ASP A 137 17.73 -3.14 -9.70
C ASP A 137 17.62 -4.04 -10.94
N GLY A 138 16.46 -4.68 -11.13
CA GLY A 138 16.11 -5.43 -12.33
C GLY A 138 15.86 -4.55 -13.55
N PRO A 139 15.49 -5.15 -14.69
CA PRO A 139 15.23 -4.43 -15.92
C PRO A 139 14.09 -3.42 -15.76
N TRP A 140 14.18 -2.30 -16.49
CA TRP A 140 13.13 -1.31 -16.56
C TRP A 140 12.00 -1.78 -17.49
N GLU A 141 10.76 -1.68 -17.00
CA GLU A 141 9.57 -2.02 -17.77
C GLU A 141 8.65 -0.81 -17.92
N LYS A 142 8.24 -0.53 -19.16
CA LYS A 142 7.23 0.50 -19.45
C LYS A 142 5.86 0.04 -19.00
N GLN A 143 5.24 0.84 -18.15
CA GLN A 143 3.93 0.58 -17.58
C GLN A 143 2.94 1.68 -17.96
N LYS A 144 1.72 1.23 -18.29
CA LYS A 144 0.52 2.05 -18.37
C LYS A 144 -0.54 1.39 -17.51
N SER A 145 -0.99 2.07 -16.45
CA SER A 145 -1.84 1.44 -15.43
C SER A 145 -2.62 2.49 -14.64
N SER A 146 -3.52 2.05 -13.75
CA SER A 146 -4.20 2.92 -12.78
C SER A 146 -3.26 3.39 -11.66
N GLY A 147 -2.05 2.82 -11.56
CA GLY A 147 -1.02 3.23 -10.61
C GLY A 147 -0.25 2.03 -10.03
N LEU A 148 0.59 2.33 -9.04
CA LEU A 148 1.39 1.36 -8.30
C LEU A 148 1.08 1.46 -6.80
N SER A 149 0.81 0.32 -6.18
CA SER A 149 0.74 0.17 -4.73
C SER A 149 1.98 -0.56 -4.22
N ILE A 150 2.58 -0.11 -3.13
CA ILE A 150 3.69 -0.78 -2.45
C ILE A 150 3.37 -0.82 -0.96
N CYS A 151 3.30 -2.01 -0.34
CA CYS A 151 2.94 -2.17 1.06
C CYS A 151 4.01 -2.88 1.90
N THR A 152 3.97 -2.62 3.20
CA THR A 152 4.69 -3.38 4.24
C THR A 152 3.85 -4.57 4.70
N GLY A 153 4.42 -5.45 5.53
CA GLY A 153 3.63 -6.52 6.16
C GLY A 153 2.51 -5.98 7.05
N THR A 154 2.63 -4.75 7.58
CA THR A 154 1.51 -4.10 8.27
C THR A 154 0.39 -3.71 7.30
N GLY A 155 0.74 -3.17 6.12
CA GLY A 155 -0.22 -2.84 5.06
C GLY A 155 -0.83 -4.04 4.33
N SER A 156 -0.22 -5.22 4.47
CA SER A 156 -0.68 -6.48 3.85
C SER A 156 -2.07 -6.93 4.29
N LYS A 157 -2.61 -6.37 5.39
CA LYS A 157 -3.99 -6.59 5.89
C LYS A 157 -4.95 -5.43 5.59
N ALA A 158 -4.48 -4.40 4.90
CA ALA A 158 -5.22 -3.16 4.67
C ALA A 158 -5.70 -3.06 3.21
N TRP A 159 -5.46 -1.92 2.55
CA TRP A 159 -5.91 -1.73 1.18
C TRP A 159 -5.23 -2.72 0.22
N SER A 160 -3.95 -3.00 0.42
CA SER A 160 -3.18 -3.94 -0.40
C SER A 160 -3.80 -5.34 -0.46
N TYR A 161 -4.34 -5.85 0.66
CA TYR A 161 -5.08 -7.11 0.71
C TYR A 161 -6.30 -7.07 -0.22
N ASN A 162 -7.13 -6.04 -0.06
CA ASN A 162 -8.44 -5.97 -0.72
C ASN A 162 -8.34 -5.80 -2.22
N ILE A 163 -7.26 -5.19 -2.73
CA ILE A 163 -7.04 -5.02 -4.17
C ILE A 163 -6.37 -6.24 -4.82
N ASN A 164 -5.85 -7.19 -4.03
CA ASN A 164 -5.14 -8.38 -4.52
C ASN A 164 -5.86 -9.70 -4.22
N LYS A 165 -6.80 -9.72 -3.26
CA LYS A 165 -7.58 -10.89 -2.89
C LYS A 165 -8.45 -11.38 -4.04
N LEU A 166 -8.71 -12.67 -4.08
CA LEU A 166 -9.67 -13.28 -4.99
C LEU A 166 -10.98 -13.53 -4.27
N ALA A 167 -12.08 -13.41 -5.01
CA ALA A 167 -13.38 -13.92 -4.61
C ALA A 167 -13.50 -15.38 -5.03
N GLU A 168 -14.27 -16.17 -4.28
CA GLU A 168 -14.55 -17.58 -4.59
C GLU A 168 -15.03 -17.78 -6.04
N GLN A 169 -15.89 -16.89 -6.52
CA GLN A 169 -16.38 -16.91 -7.90
C GLN A 169 -15.23 -16.88 -8.93
N ALA A 170 -14.24 -15.99 -8.74
CA ALA A 170 -13.13 -15.89 -9.67
C ALA A 170 -12.23 -17.14 -9.63
N VAL A 171 -12.07 -17.74 -8.45
CA VAL A 171 -11.32 -18.99 -8.28
C VAL A 171 -12.05 -20.15 -8.97
N GLU A 172 -13.35 -20.27 -8.76
CA GLU A 172 -14.21 -21.27 -9.39
C GLU A 172 -14.16 -21.18 -10.93
N GLU A 173 -14.30 -19.98 -11.50
CA GLU A 173 -14.24 -19.75 -12.94
C GLU A 173 -12.90 -20.21 -13.54
N VAL A 174 -11.78 -19.84 -12.92
CA VAL A 174 -10.44 -20.23 -13.39
C VAL A 174 -10.21 -21.74 -13.27
N LEU A 175 -10.62 -22.35 -12.15
CA LEU A 175 -10.47 -23.79 -11.93
C LEU A 175 -11.34 -24.62 -12.88
N ASN A 176 -12.54 -24.16 -13.22
CA ASN A 176 -13.40 -24.77 -14.23
C ASN A 176 -12.74 -24.79 -15.61
N ILE A 177 -12.13 -23.65 -16.02
CA ILE A 177 -11.35 -23.58 -17.25
C ILE A 177 -10.18 -24.58 -17.21
N GLY A 178 -9.42 -24.59 -16.11
CA GLY A 178 -8.29 -25.53 -15.92
C GLY A 178 -8.71 -27.00 -16.01
N LYS A 179 -9.84 -27.36 -15.39
CA LYS A 179 -10.45 -28.71 -15.50
C LYS A 179 -10.77 -29.06 -16.95
N SER A 180 -11.40 -28.14 -17.69
CA SER A 180 -11.75 -28.35 -19.10
C SER A 180 -10.55 -28.57 -20.03
N GLN A 181 -9.43 -27.89 -19.76
CA GLN A 181 -8.23 -27.93 -20.62
C GLN A 181 -7.33 -29.13 -20.34
N THR A 182 -7.30 -29.61 -19.10
CA THR A 182 -6.39 -30.67 -18.67
C THR A 182 -7.04 -32.05 -18.60
N GLY A 183 -8.37 -32.10 -18.51
CA GLY A 183 -9.12 -33.34 -18.26
C GLY A 183 -8.88 -33.92 -16.87
N LEU A 184 -8.16 -33.21 -16.00
CA LEU A 184 -7.92 -33.65 -14.62
C LEU A 184 -9.22 -33.56 -13.82
N ASP A 185 -9.49 -34.62 -13.04
CA ASP A 185 -10.64 -34.60 -12.16
C ASP A 185 -10.34 -33.80 -10.89
N ILE A 186 -10.55 -32.50 -10.98
CA ILE A 186 -10.49 -31.59 -9.84
C ILE A 186 -11.89 -31.55 -9.19
N PRO A 187 -12.02 -31.83 -7.88
CA PRO A 187 -13.29 -31.78 -7.18
C PRO A 187 -13.69 -30.33 -6.88
N LEU A 188 -14.39 -29.68 -7.82
CA LEU A 188 -14.83 -28.28 -7.73
C LEU A 188 -16.09 -28.13 -6.84
N ASN A 189 -16.04 -28.69 -5.63
CA ASN A 189 -17.05 -28.44 -4.62
C ASN A 189 -16.74 -27.14 -3.86
N ARG A 190 -17.74 -26.64 -3.14
CA ARG A 190 -17.65 -25.37 -2.39
C ARG A 190 -16.47 -25.36 -1.42
N ASP A 191 -16.30 -26.41 -0.62
CA ASP A 191 -15.24 -26.50 0.38
C ASP A 191 -13.84 -26.42 -0.25
N PHE A 192 -13.65 -27.02 -1.43
CA PHE A 192 -12.39 -26.93 -2.17
C PHE A 192 -12.13 -25.52 -2.70
N ILE A 193 -13.15 -24.87 -3.27
CA ILE A 193 -13.06 -23.50 -3.80
C ILE A 193 -12.75 -22.51 -2.67
N GLU A 194 -13.48 -22.61 -1.55
CA GLU A 194 -13.27 -21.82 -0.34
C GLU A 194 -11.84 -22.00 0.17
N LYS A 195 -11.39 -23.26 0.33
CA LYS A 195 -10.02 -23.55 0.77
C LYS A 195 -8.94 -23.00 -0.15
N VAL A 196 -9.09 -23.12 -1.47
CA VAL A 196 -8.11 -22.57 -2.43
C VAL A 196 -8.11 -21.04 -2.36
N THR A 197 -9.29 -20.43 -2.25
CA THR A 197 -9.46 -18.98 -2.11
C THR A 197 -8.79 -18.47 -0.85
N ASP A 198 -9.02 -19.12 0.28
CA ASP A 198 -8.45 -18.77 1.57
C ASP A 198 -6.93 -18.92 1.57
N LEU A 199 -6.39 -20.05 1.11
CA LEU A 199 -4.94 -20.26 1.01
C LEU A 199 -4.24 -19.20 0.16
N TYR A 200 -4.85 -18.85 -0.98
CA TYR A 200 -4.32 -17.79 -1.82
C TYR A 200 -4.40 -16.42 -1.12
N ASN A 201 -5.52 -16.09 -0.49
CA ASN A 201 -5.70 -14.80 0.17
C ASN A 201 -4.81 -14.65 1.41
N GLU A 202 -4.64 -15.70 2.20
CA GLU A 202 -3.68 -15.79 3.31
C GLU A 202 -2.24 -15.55 2.84
N SER A 203 -1.88 -16.02 1.63
CA SER A 203 -0.54 -15.81 1.07
C SER A 203 -0.21 -14.33 0.78
N LEU A 204 -1.22 -13.45 0.70
CA LEU A 204 -1.04 -12.02 0.52
C LEU A 204 -0.64 -11.33 1.83
N VAL A 205 -0.90 -11.95 2.98
CA VAL A 205 -0.62 -11.42 4.31
C VAL A 205 0.75 -11.89 4.76
N PHE A 206 1.61 -10.94 5.16
CA PHE A 206 2.96 -11.26 5.60
C PHE A 206 3.36 -10.48 6.86
N SER A 207 4.43 -10.91 7.50
CA SER A 207 4.80 -10.44 8.84
C SER A 207 5.12 -8.94 8.86
N PRO A 208 4.66 -8.17 9.86
CA PRO A 208 4.90 -6.73 9.93
C PRO A 208 6.38 -6.35 10.10
N ASP A 209 7.24 -7.27 10.52
CA ASP A 209 8.68 -7.11 10.65
C ASP A 209 9.48 -7.58 9.42
N ASP A 210 8.82 -8.20 8.43
CA ASP A 210 9.42 -8.62 7.17
C ASP A 210 9.97 -7.39 6.42
N ARG A 211 11.23 -7.48 6.01
CA ARG A 211 11.97 -6.39 5.37
C ARG A 211 11.61 -6.20 3.90
N ARG A 212 10.94 -7.17 3.29
CA ARG A 212 10.47 -7.08 1.92
C ARG A 212 9.24 -6.16 1.84
N MET A 213 9.05 -5.57 0.68
CA MET A 213 7.87 -4.81 0.33
C MET A 213 7.10 -5.55 -0.75
N PHE A 214 5.78 -5.55 -0.67
CA PHE A 214 4.93 -6.14 -1.71
C PHE A 214 4.44 -5.04 -2.65
N PHE A 215 4.78 -5.12 -3.93
CA PHE A 215 4.31 -4.18 -4.95
C PHE A 215 3.19 -4.80 -5.78
N SER A 216 2.27 -3.97 -6.25
CA SER A 216 1.14 -4.37 -7.11
C SER A 216 0.80 -3.23 -8.09
N ILE A 217 0.90 -3.52 -9.38
CA ILE A 217 0.50 -2.68 -10.50
C ILE A 217 -1.01 -2.83 -10.68
N ARG A 218 -1.73 -1.71 -10.60
CA ARG A 218 -3.19 -1.67 -10.64
C ARG A 218 -3.69 -1.61 -12.07
N GLU A 219 -4.46 -2.62 -12.51
CA GLU A 219 -5.12 -2.64 -13.82
C GLU A 219 -4.15 -2.31 -14.99
N PRO A 220 -3.07 -3.10 -15.18
CA PRO A 220 -2.11 -2.85 -16.25
C PRO A 220 -2.77 -2.94 -17.64
N ILE A 221 -2.48 -1.97 -18.49
CA ILE A 221 -2.89 -1.96 -19.89
C ILE A 221 -1.77 -2.59 -20.71
N VAL A 222 -1.99 -3.82 -21.17
CA VAL A 222 -1.02 -4.58 -21.97
C VAL A 222 -1.35 -4.46 -23.46
N ASN A 223 -0.37 -4.08 -24.27
CA ASN A 223 -0.47 -4.00 -25.73
C ASN A 223 0.93 -4.11 -26.37
N ARG A 224 1.07 -3.75 -27.66
CA ARG A 224 2.36 -3.80 -28.37
C ARG A 224 3.47 -2.95 -27.72
N VAL A 225 3.10 -1.89 -27.01
CA VAL A 225 4.04 -0.90 -26.44
C VAL A 225 4.25 -1.12 -24.94
N PHE A 226 3.21 -1.53 -24.22
CA PHE A 226 3.23 -1.75 -22.77
C PHE A 226 3.09 -3.24 -22.47
N SER A 227 4.02 -3.76 -21.68
CA SER A 227 3.98 -5.15 -21.20
C SER A 227 4.06 -5.16 -19.69
N SER A 228 3.39 -6.13 -19.06
CA SER A 228 3.48 -6.33 -17.61
C SER A 228 3.94 -7.76 -17.39
N SER A 229 5.25 -7.95 -17.20
CA SER A 229 5.81 -9.28 -16.97
C SER A 229 5.32 -9.84 -15.64
N ARG A 230 5.16 -8.95 -14.65
CA ARG A 230 4.64 -9.23 -13.32
C ARG A 230 3.75 -8.10 -12.85
N GLN A 231 2.48 -8.41 -12.64
CA GLN A 231 1.53 -7.47 -12.06
C GLN A 231 1.83 -7.17 -10.58
N ARG A 232 2.49 -8.08 -9.87
CA ARG A 232 2.80 -7.94 -8.45
C ARG A 232 3.94 -8.86 -8.02
N GLY A 233 4.52 -8.58 -6.86
CA GLY A 233 5.55 -9.41 -6.28
C GLY A 233 6.18 -8.77 -5.05
N PHE A 234 7.23 -9.43 -4.55
CA PHE A 234 8.05 -8.88 -3.47
C PHE A 234 9.30 -8.20 -4.03
N ALA A 235 9.65 -7.07 -3.43
CA ALA A 235 10.92 -6.38 -3.58
C ALA A 235 11.68 -6.46 -2.24
N SER A 236 12.96 -6.79 -2.29
CA SER A 236 13.82 -6.98 -1.11
C SER A 236 14.71 -5.77 -0.84
N LYS A 237 14.90 -4.90 -1.83
CA LYS A 237 15.81 -3.76 -1.79
C LYS A 237 15.12 -2.46 -2.18
N SER A 238 14.57 -2.38 -3.38
CA SER A 238 14.09 -1.12 -3.96
C SER A 238 13.00 -1.33 -5.00
N VAL A 239 12.15 -0.32 -5.13
CA VAL A 239 11.24 -0.16 -6.27
C VAL A 239 11.47 1.24 -6.81
N ASN A 240 12.05 1.33 -8.01
CA ASN A 240 12.37 2.59 -8.67
C ASN A 240 11.31 2.91 -9.72
N LEU A 241 10.89 4.17 -9.79
CA LEU A 241 9.92 4.65 -10.76
C LEU A 241 10.45 5.87 -11.50
N LEU A 242 10.26 5.90 -12.81
CA LEU A 242 10.51 7.06 -13.66
C LEU A 242 9.21 7.45 -14.36
N ARG A 243 8.75 8.69 -14.18
CA ARG A 243 7.56 9.19 -14.88
C ARG A 243 7.88 9.42 -16.36
N LEU A 244 6.97 8.99 -17.25
CA LEU A 244 7.02 9.26 -18.69
C LEU A 244 6.05 10.38 -19.10
#